data_AF-A0AAN8IL91-F1
#
_entry.id   AF-A0AAN8IL91-F1
#
_cell.length_a   1.000
_cell.length_b   1.000
_cell.length_c   1.000
_cell.angle_alpha   90.00
_cell.angle_beta   90.00
_cell.angle_gamma   90.00
#
_symmetry.space_group_name_H-M   'P 1'
#
loop_
_entity.id
_entity.type
_entity.pdbx_description
1 polymer ?
#
loop_
_entity_poly.entity_id
_entity_poly.type
_entity_poly.pdbx_seq_one_letter_code
_entity_poly.pdbx_strand_id
1 'polypeptide(L)'
;QAKVVIQITLLNHSFQFLFGFINFLLPGTSDNVRRQFLPFHQIVGSLSFGTSIVQATIGYVQYSSIITCPERNYSHDAPLVCEKFNFVFNFTIISTVLYGASVLLLVSLPTWKRHKTPEEMQ
;
A
#
# COMPACT_ATOMS: atom_id res chain seq x y z
N GLN A 1 -2.81 19.75 -1.32
CA GLN A 1 -3.19 18.72 -0.32
C GLN A 1 -2.77 17.32 -0.77
N ALA A 2 -3.33 16.73 -1.84
CA ALA A 2 -2.96 15.38 -2.30
C ALA A 2 -1.45 15.19 -2.60
N LYS A 3 -0.80 16.14 -3.29
CA LYS A 3 0.65 16.10 -3.58
C LYS A 3 1.51 16.02 -2.31
N VAL A 4 1.15 16.77 -1.27
CA VAL A 4 1.86 16.80 0.01
C VAL A 4 1.76 15.45 0.71
N VAL A 5 0.55 14.86 0.73
CA VAL A 5 0.32 13.54 1.33
C VAL A 5 1.11 12.46 0.57
N ILE A 6 1.21 12.53 -0.75
CA ILE A 6 2.05 11.62 -1.57
C ILE A 6 3.53 11.76 -1.20
N GLN A 7 4.05 12.98 -1.15
CA GLN A 7 5.44 13.22 -0.77
C GLN A 7 5.74 12.70 0.64
N ILE A 8 4.84 12.94 1.61
CA ILE A 8 4.98 12.42 2.97
C ILE A 8 5.01 10.88 2.98
N THR A 9 4.10 10.22 2.25
CA THR A 9 4.11 8.74 2.18
C THR A 9 5.41 8.20 1.58
N LEU A 10 5.90 8.80 0.49
CA LEU A 10 7.15 8.37 -0.15
C LEU A 10 8.37 8.56 0.76
N LEU A 11 8.44 9.70 1.46
CA LEU A 11 9.51 9.98 2.41
C LEU A 11 9.46 9.00 3.59
N ASN A 12 8.28 8.76 4.14
CA ASN A 12 8.09 7.82 5.22
C ASN A 12 8.47 6.39 4.79
N HIS A 13 8.04 5.95 3.61
CA HIS A 13 8.41 4.63 3.08
C HIS A 13 9.92 4.48 2.90
N SER A 14 10.59 5.50 2.35
CA SER A 14 12.05 5.50 2.17
C SER A 14 12.80 5.44 3.50
N PHE A 15 12.35 6.21 4.49
CA PHE A 15 12.90 6.16 5.85
C PHE A 15 12.66 4.80 6.50
N GLN A 16 11.46 4.25 6.37
CA GLN A 16 11.08 2.95 6.90
C GLN A 16 11.94 1.83 6.32
N PHE A 17 12.20 1.88 5.00
CA PHE A 17 13.07 0.95 4.31
C PHE A 17 14.51 1.04 4.83
N LEU A 18 15.09 2.24 4.87
CA LEU A 18 16.47 2.44 5.34
C LEU A 18 16.63 2.05 6.81
N PHE A 19 15.66 2.43 7.65
CA PHE A 19 15.62 2.07 9.06
C PHE A 19 15.56 0.56 9.24
N GLY A 20 14.67 -0.13 8.52
CA GLY A 20 14.54 -1.58 8.59
C GLY A 20 15.80 -2.30 8.09
N PHE A 21 16.39 -1.80 7.00
CA PHE A 21 17.63 -2.32 6.44
C PHE A 21 18.79 -2.24 7.45
N ILE A 22 19.01 -1.07 8.04
CA ILE A 22 20.10 -0.87 9.01
C ILE A 22 19.89 -1.71 10.27
N ASN A 23 18.68 -1.71 10.84
CA ASN A 23 18.46 -2.31 12.15
C ASN A 23 18.22 -3.83 12.12
N PHE A 24 17.58 -4.35 11.07
CA PHE A 24 17.15 -5.76 11.02
C PHE A 24 17.90 -6.61 10.00
N LEU A 25 18.49 -6.02 8.95
CA LEU A 25 19.24 -6.77 7.94
C LEU A 25 20.74 -6.80 8.24
N LEU A 26 21.33 -5.65 8.58
CA LEU A 26 22.78 -5.58 8.80
C LEU A 26 23.19 -6.17 10.17
N PRO A 27 24.29 -6.94 10.22
CA PRO A 27 24.88 -7.35 11.49
C PRO A 27 25.52 -6.13 12.17
N GLY A 28 25.19 -5.87 13.44
CA GLY A 28 25.79 -4.77 14.21
C GLY A 28 24.84 -4.06 15.18
N THR A 29 23.53 -4.15 14.97
CA THR A 29 22.54 -3.62 15.90
C THR A 29 22.31 -4.58 17.07
N SER A 30 22.28 -4.06 18.30
CA SER A 30 22.02 -4.88 19.48
C SER A 30 20.59 -5.46 19.48
N ASP A 31 20.44 -6.64 20.07
CA ASP A 31 19.15 -7.31 20.18
C ASP A 31 18.12 -6.50 20.98
N ASN A 32 18.58 -5.72 21.96
CA ASN A 32 17.71 -4.85 22.73
C ASN A 32 17.06 -3.77 21.85
N VAL A 33 17.85 -3.11 21.01
CA VAL A 33 17.37 -2.11 20.06
C VAL A 33 16.41 -2.75 19.06
N ARG A 34 16.77 -3.91 18.49
CA ARG A 34 15.89 -4.64 17.55
C ARG A 34 14.55 -4.97 18.18
N ARG A 35 14.52 -5.53 19.40
CA ARG A 35 13.27 -5.86 20.11
C ARG A 35 12.41 -4.65 20.41
N GLN A 36 13.04 -3.54 20.80
CA GLN A 36 12.34 -2.30 21.13
C GLN A 36 11.70 -1.65 19.90
N PHE A 37 12.41 -1.61 18.76
CA PHE A 37 11.95 -0.92 17.56
C PHE A 37 11.13 -1.77 16.59
N LEU A 38 11.22 -3.10 16.65
CA LEU A 38 10.44 -4.00 15.80
C LEU A 38 8.92 -3.73 15.83
N PRO A 39 8.25 -3.54 16.99
CA PRO A 39 6.81 -3.24 17.00
C PRO A 39 6.49 -1.90 16.32
N PHE A 40 7.32 -0.88 16.51
CA PHE A 40 7.15 0.40 15.82
C PHE A 40 7.34 0.26 14.31
N HIS A 41 8.35 -0.51 13.88
CA HIS A 41 8.56 -0.78 12.46
C HIS A 41 7.36 -1.48 11.82
N GLN A 42 6.76 -2.44 12.51
CA GLN A 42 5.56 -3.13 12.04
C GLN A 42 4.35 -2.18 11.96
N ILE A 43 4.09 -1.39 13.01
CA ILE A 43 2.94 -0.46 13.05
C ILE A 43 3.07 0.62 11.96
N VAL A 44 4.21 1.29 11.88
CA VAL A 44 4.45 2.36 10.89
C VAL A 44 4.41 1.80 9.47
N GLY A 45 4.95 0.60 9.25
CA GLY A 45 4.87 -0.10 7.97
C GLY A 45 3.43 -0.38 7.54
N SER A 46 2.62 -0.96 8.44
CA SER A 46 1.21 -1.26 8.19
C SER A 46 0.38 0.01 7.93
N LEU A 47 0.60 1.08 8.70
CA LEU A 47 -0.05 2.37 8.48
C LEU A 47 0.32 2.97 7.12
N SER A 48 1.60 2.94 6.75
CA SER A 48 2.10 3.45 5.47
C SER A 48 1.55 2.67 4.28
N PHE A 49 1.37 1.36 4.43
CA PHE A 49 0.71 0.53 3.43
C PHE A 49 -0.77 0.91 3.29
N GLY A 50 -1.48 1.07 4.42
CA GLY A 50 -2.86 1.54 4.44
C GLY A 50 -3.06 2.89 3.75
N THR A 51 -2.20 3.88 4.04
CA THR A 51 -2.26 5.20 3.40
C THR A 51 -1.99 5.10 1.89
N SER A 52 -1.08 4.22 1.47
CA SER A 52 -0.79 3.98 0.06
C SER A 52 -2.00 3.43 -0.71
N ILE A 53 -2.81 2.56 -0.09
CA ILE A 53 -4.06 2.04 -0.69
C ILE A 53 -5.07 3.17 -0.86
N VAL A 54 -5.25 4.02 0.15
CA VAL A 54 -6.14 5.19 0.09
C VAL A 54 -5.69 6.14 -1.01
N GLN A 55 -4.38 6.40 -1.12
CA GLN A 55 -3.82 7.25 -2.17
C GLN A 55 -4.00 6.67 -3.56
N ALA A 56 -3.79 5.36 -3.74
CA ALA A 56 -4.04 4.68 -5.00
C ALA A 56 -5.52 4.82 -5.40
N THR A 57 -6.44 4.64 -4.45
CA THR A 57 -7.89 4.78 -4.67
C THR A 57 -8.26 6.19 -5.10
N ILE A 58 -7.76 7.21 -4.40
CA ILE A 58 -7.98 8.62 -4.77
C ILE A 58 -7.39 8.89 -6.17
N GLY A 59 -6.20 8.36 -6.46
CA GLY A 59 -5.56 8.50 -7.77
C GLY A 59 -6.40 7.90 -8.90
N TYR A 60 -6.95 6.70 -8.72
CA TYR A 60 -7.84 6.08 -9.69
C TYR A 60 -9.12 6.89 -9.92
N VAL A 61 -9.73 7.42 -8.86
CA VAL A 61 -10.93 8.27 -8.96
C VAL A 61 -10.64 9.60 -9.67
N GLN A 62 -9.48 10.20 -9.43
CA GLN A 62 -9.05 11.41 -10.14
C GLN A 62 -8.71 11.12 -11.61
N TYR A 63 -8.08 9.99 -11.87
CA TYR A 63 -7.72 9.59 -13.22
C TYR A 63 -8.97 9.30 -14.07
N SER A 64 -9.97 8.61 -13.50
CA SER A 64 -11.23 8.34 -14.20
C SER A 64 -12.06 9.59 -14.46
N SER A 65 -11.93 10.65 -13.64
CA SER A 65 -12.62 11.92 -13.88
C SER A 65 -11.92 12.80 -14.93
N ILE A 66 -10.60 12.67 -15.10
CA ILE A 66 -9.82 13.38 -16.14
C ILE A 66 -10.01 12.72 -17.51
N ILE A 67 -10.15 11.38 -17.56
CA ILE A 67 -10.53 10.67 -18.78
C ILE A 67 -12.04 10.83 -18.97
N THR A 68 -12.46 12.03 -19.35
CA THR A 68 -13.79 12.24 -19.91
C THR A 68 -13.80 11.66 -21.32
N CYS A 69 -14.67 10.68 -21.55
CA CYS A 69 -14.91 10.16 -22.88
C CYS A 69 -15.29 11.32 -23.81
N PRO A 70 -14.73 11.40 -25.03
CA PRO A 70 -14.97 12.51 -25.93
C PRO A 70 -16.47 12.71 -26.14
N GLU A 71 -16.95 13.92 -25.86
CA GLU A 71 -18.36 14.28 -25.99
C GLU A 71 -18.85 13.99 -27.41
N ARG A 72 -19.71 12.97 -27.52
CA ARG A 72 -20.86 12.79 -28.44
C ARG A 72 -20.70 13.07 -29.96
N ASN A 73 -19.52 13.42 -30.46
CA ASN A 73 -19.30 13.79 -31.86
C ASN A 73 -18.43 12.80 -32.64
N TYR A 74 -18.08 11.66 -32.07
CA TYR A 74 -17.30 10.65 -32.78
C TYR A 74 -17.90 9.26 -32.59
N SER A 75 -18.46 8.74 -33.69
CA SER A 75 -18.78 7.32 -33.95
C SER A 75 -19.73 6.61 -32.97
N HIS A 76 -20.70 5.89 -33.52
CA HIS A 76 -21.70 5.09 -32.81
C HIS A 76 -21.10 4.04 -31.83
N ASP A 77 -19.79 3.78 -31.89
CA ASP A 77 -19.08 2.78 -31.09
C ASP A 77 -18.39 3.36 -29.82
N ALA A 78 -18.24 4.68 -29.71
CA ALA A 78 -17.61 5.33 -28.56
C ALA A 78 -18.31 5.11 -27.18
N PRO A 79 -19.65 5.05 -27.07
CA PRO A 79 -20.29 4.84 -25.77
C PRO A 79 -20.03 3.43 -25.19
N LEU A 80 -19.95 2.39 -26.04
CA LEU A 80 -19.65 1.00 -25.62
C LEU A 80 -18.23 0.85 -25.06
N VAL A 81 -17.29 1.67 -25.54
CA VAL A 81 -15.92 1.69 -25.07
C VAL A 81 -15.84 2.37 -23.70
N CYS A 82 -16.57 3.48 -23.52
CA CYS A 82 -16.58 4.27 -22.29
C CYS A 82 -17.18 3.53 -21.08
N GLU A 83 -18.32 2.84 -21.24
CA GLU A 83 -18.93 2.06 -20.15
C GLU A 83 -18.03 0.93 -19.67
N LYS A 84 -17.31 0.28 -20.59
CA LYS A 84 -16.33 -0.77 -20.25
C LYS A 84 -15.15 -0.21 -19.44
N PHE A 85 -14.68 1.00 -19.73
CA PHE A 85 -13.62 1.64 -18.94
C PHE A 85 -14.05 1.92 -17.50
N ASN A 86 -15.27 2.40 -17.28
CA ASN A 86 -15.80 2.65 -15.93
C ASN A 86 -15.89 1.36 -15.11
N PHE A 87 -16.35 0.26 -15.71
CA PHE A 87 -16.36 -1.05 -15.05
C PHE A 87 -14.96 -1.49 -14.63
N VAL A 88 -13.97 -1.38 -15.53
CA VAL A 88 -12.58 -1.79 -15.26
C VAL A 88 -11.97 -0.96 -14.13
N PHE A 89 -12.16 0.37 -14.10
CA PHE A 89 -11.64 1.20 -13.01
C PHE A 89 -12.29 0.87 -11.67
N ASN A 90 -13.62 0.74 -11.64
CA ASN A 90 -14.35 0.38 -10.42
C ASN A 90 -13.94 -0.99 -9.89
N PHE A 91 -13.82 -1.99 -10.77
CA PHE A 91 -13.32 -3.31 -10.42
C PHE A 91 -11.90 -3.23 -9.86
N THR A 92 -11.00 -2.50 -10.52
CA THR A 92 -9.61 -2.32 -10.09
C THR A 92 -9.52 -1.68 -8.71
N ILE A 93 -10.33 -0.64 -8.43
CA ILE A 93 -10.38 0.02 -7.12
C ILE A 93 -10.83 -0.98 -6.05
N ILE A 94 -11.93 -1.70 -6.29
CA ILE A 94 -12.47 -2.68 -5.33
C ILE A 94 -11.44 -3.79 -5.09
N SER A 95 -10.84 -4.36 -6.14
CA SER A 95 -9.80 -5.38 -6.02
C SER A 95 -8.59 -4.89 -5.24
N THR A 96 -8.15 -3.64 -5.45
CA THR A 96 -7.03 -3.04 -4.72
C THR A 96 -7.35 -2.90 -3.23
N VAL A 97 -8.56 -2.43 -2.90
CA VAL A 97 -9.00 -2.28 -1.50
C VAL A 97 -9.13 -3.65 -0.82
N LEU A 98 -9.74 -4.64 -1.48
CA LEU A 98 -9.87 -5.99 -0.94
C LEU A 98 -8.50 -6.65 -0.72
N TYR A 99 -7.60 -6.56 -1.71
CA TYR A 99 -6.23 -7.05 -1.58
C TYR A 99 -5.51 -6.41 -0.39
N GLY A 100 -5.57 -5.07 -0.30
CA GLY A 100 -4.96 -4.32 0.78
C GLY A 100 -5.50 -4.71 2.16
N ALA A 101 -6.82 -4.87 2.28
CA ALA A 101 -7.47 -5.32 3.50
C ALA A 101 -7.04 -6.74 3.88
N SER A 102 -6.97 -7.67 2.92
CA SER A 102 -6.50 -9.04 3.15
C SER A 102 -5.06 -9.07 3.68
N VAL A 103 -4.16 -8.27 3.10
CA VAL A 103 -2.77 -8.17 3.56
C VAL A 103 -2.69 -7.61 4.99
N LEU A 104 -3.44 -6.54 5.29
CA LEU A 104 -3.47 -5.94 6.63
C LEU A 104 -4.03 -6.91 7.68
N LEU A 105 -5.06 -7.68 7.33
CA LEU A 105 -5.59 -8.75 8.19
C LEU A 105 -4.53 -9.82 8.44
N LEU A 106 -3.85 -10.29 7.39
CA LEU A 106 -2.79 -11.31 7.49
C LEU A 106 -1.66 -10.87 8.44
N VAL A 107 -1.24 -9.61 8.35
CA VAL A 107 -0.15 -9.06 9.18
C VAL A 107 -0.58 -8.80 10.62
N SER A 108 -1.87 -8.48 10.85
CA SER A 108 -2.36 -8.08 12.18
C SER A 108 -2.70 -9.26 13.08
N LEU A 109 -3.02 -10.42 12.51
CA LEU A 109 -3.46 -11.58 13.28
C LEU A 109 -2.27 -12.25 14.01
N PRO A 110 -2.30 -12.35 15.35
CA PRO A 110 -1.18 -12.92 16.11
C PRO A 110 -0.97 -14.41 15.81
N THR A 111 -2.03 -15.13 15.47
CA THR A 111 -2.01 -16.57 15.13
C THR A 111 -1.11 -16.89 13.93
N TRP A 112 -0.90 -15.92 13.03
CA TRP A 112 -0.09 -16.10 11.82
C TRP A 112 1.30 -15.48 11.91
N LYS A 113 1.70 -15.01 13.10
CA LYS A 113 3.05 -14.49 13.30
C LYS A 113 4.08 -15.64 13.20
N ARG A 114 5.21 -15.33 12.57
CA ARG A 114 6.38 -16.21 12.54
C ARG A 114 6.85 -16.50 13.97
N HIS A 115 6.96 -17.78 14.30
CA HIS A 115 7.60 -18.23 15.54
C HIS A 115 9.10 -18.43 15.28
N LYS A 116 9.92 -18.18 16.31
CA LYS A 116 11.36 -18.42 16.22
C LYS A 116 11.61 -19.92 16.05
N THR A 117 12.53 -20.26 15.17
CA THR A 117 13.02 -21.64 15.03
C THR A 117 13.93 -21.99 16.21
N PRO A 118 14.07 -23.29 16.57
CA PRO A 118 14.95 -23.71 17.66
C PRO A 118 16.40 -23.25 17.50
N GLU A 119 16.90 -23.21 16.27
CA GLU A 119 18.23 -22.73 15.90
C GLU A 119 18.43 -21.24 16.20
N GLU A 120 17.36 -20.43 16.11
CA GLU A 120 17.39 -18.99 16.44
C GLU A 120 17.22 -18.71 17.96
N MET A 121 16.97 -19.76 18.76
CA MET A 121 16.82 -19.65 20.21
C MET A 121 18.09 -20.05 20.99
N GLN A 122 19.07 -20.65 20.30
CA GLN A 122 20.40 -20.98 20.84
C GLN A 122 21.35 -19.77 20.77
#